data_AF-A0A381VWC6-F1
#
_entry.id   AF-A0A381VWC6-F1
#
_cell.length_a   1.000
_cell.length_b   1.000
_cell.length_c   1.000
_cell.angle_alpha   90.00
_cell.angle_beta   90.00
_cell.angle_gamma   90.00
#
_symmetry.space_group_name_H-M   'P 1'
#
loop_
_entity.id
_entity.type
_entity.pdbx_description
1 polymer ?
#
loop_
_entity_poly.entity_id
_entity_poly.type
_entity_poly.pdbx_seq_one_letter_code
_entity_poly.pdbx_strand_id
1 'polypeptide(L)'
;MKKAIFTFPTQIVFGNGVIQTIPQELSKFQIRKALIVTDTGLLQTGLIDIITHQLEIAGVLYAIYDGVQGNPVEQDVYDGVNVYKDNICDFVIGIGGGSPLDIAKLICLKS
;
A
#
# COMPACT_ATOMS: atom_id res chain seq x y z
N MET A 1 27.84 5.67 -26.45
CA MET A 1 26.40 5.66 -26.08
C MET A 1 25.86 7.07 -26.15
N LYS A 2 24.67 7.28 -26.74
CA LYS A 2 23.99 8.59 -26.71
C LYS A 2 23.46 8.86 -25.29
N LYS A 3 23.29 10.13 -24.93
CA LYS A 3 22.72 10.58 -23.65
C LYS A 3 21.34 9.95 -23.44
N ALA A 4 21.15 9.28 -22.31
CA ALA A 4 19.85 8.84 -21.80
C ALA A 4 19.60 9.52 -20.45
N ILE A 5 18.38 10.00 -20.23
CA ILE A 5 17.94 10.62 -18.97
C ILE A 5 16.77 9.78 -18.45
N PHE A 6 16.84 9.40 -17.18
CA PHE A 6 15.81 8.64 -16.48
C PHE A 6 15.50 9.35 -15.16
N THR A 7 14.24 9.73 -14.92
CA THR A 7 13.83 10.55 -13.77
C THR A 7 12.51 10.02 -13.23
N PHE A 8 12.43 9.84 -11.92
CA PHE A 8 11.20 9.55 -11.20
C PHE A 8 10.96 10.62 -10.15
N PRO A 9 9.78 11.25 -10.12
CA PRO A 9 9.43 12.20 -9.06
C PRO A 9 9.15 11.49 -7.73
N THR A 10 8.83 10.20 -7.75
CA THR A 10 8.53 9.39 -6.57
C THR A 10 9.82 8.92 -5.90
N GLN A 11 9.90 9.10 -4.57
CA GLN A 11 11.01 8.57 -3.77
C GLN A 11 10.97 7.04 -3.77
N ILE A 12 12.11 6.42 -4.05
CA ILE A 12 12.29 4.96 -3.98
C ILE A 12 13.32 4.67 -2.89
N VAL A 13 12.91 3.95 -1.85
CA VAL A 13 13.78 3.47 -0.78
C VAL A 13 13.98 1.97 -0.97
N PHE A 14 15.23 1.52 -1.07
CA PHE A 14 15.56 0.12 -1.36
C PHE A 14 16.77 -0.35 -0.54
N GLY A 15 16.82 -1.64 -0.24
CA GLY A 15 17.87 -2.25 0.56
C GLY A 15 17.32 -3.27 1.56
N ASN A 16 18.20 -4.07 2.15
CA ASN A 16 17.79 -4.97 3.23
C ASN A 16 17.41 -4.16 4.48
N GLY A 17 16.33 -4.52 5.15
CA GLY A 17 15.89 -3.87 6.38
C GLY A 17 15.13 -2.56 6.21
N VAL A 18 14.95 -2.04 4.99
CA VAL A 18 14.23 -0.76 4.76
C VAL A 18 12.76 -0.80 5.20
N ILE A 19 12.18 -1.98 5.36
CA ILE A 19 10.84 -2.14 5.94
C ILE A 19 10.75 -1.55 7.36
N GLN A 20 11.86 -1.52 8.10
CA GLN A 20 11.93 -0.93 9.45
C GLN A 20 11.94 0.60 9.43
N THR A 21 12.11 1.23 8.26
CA THR A 21 12.07 2.69 8.13
C THR A 21 10.65 3.21 7.85
N ILE A 22 9.65 2.33 7.78
CA ILE A 22 8.25 2.70 7.52
C ILE A 22 7.76 3.77 8.50
N PRO A 23 7.94 3.67 9.83
CA PRO A 23 7.46 4.70 10.75
C PRO A 23 8.03 6.09 10.44
N GLN A 24 9.31 6.17 10.06
CA GLN A 24 9.98 7.41 9.68
C GLN A 24 9.43 7.95 8.37
N GLU A 25 9.17 7.10 7.38
CA GLU A 25 8.59 7.53 6.10
C GLU A 25 7.14 8.00 6.26
N LEU A 26 6.34 7.32 7.10
CA LEU A 26 4.96 7.71 7.38
C LEU A 26 4.85 9.00 8.19
N SER A 27 5.84 9.31 9.04
CA SER A 27 5.88 10.54 9.83
C SER A 27 5.89 11.83 8.98
N LYS A 28 6.22 11.72 7.69
CA LYS A 28 6.20 12.82 6.72
C LYS A 28 4.78 13.21 6.30
N PHE A 29 3.79 12.38 6.62
CA PHE A 29 2.40 12.55 6.26
C PHE A 29 1.52 12.66 7.51
N GLN A 30 0.38 13.35 7.39
CA GLN A 30 -0.62 13.43 8.47
C GLN A 30 -1.66 12.32 8.29
N ILE A 31 -1.27 11.08 8.61
CA ILE A 31 -2.10 9.89 8.42
C ILE A 31 -2.83 9.56 9.72
N ARG A 32 -4.14 9.29 9.66
CA ARG A 32 -4.90 8.76 10.80
C ARG A 32 -5.17 7.27 10.63
N LYS A 33 -5.60 6.86 9.43
CA LYS A 33 -5.91 5.45 9.15
C LYS A 33 -5.59 5.08 7.71
N ALA A 34 -4.69 4.12 7.53
CA ALA A 34 -4.31 3.60 6.21
C ALA A 34 -5.20 2.44 5.77
N LEU A 35 -5.47 2.33 4.47
CA LEU A 35 -5.93 1.09 3.84
C LEU A 35 -4.71 0.35 3.31
N ILE A 36 -4.48 -0.87 3.80
CA ILE A 36 -3.53 -1.80 3.20
C ILE A 36 -4.24 -2.55 2.07
N VAL A 37 -3.67 -2.52 0.88
CA VAL A 37 -4.17 -3.21 -0.31
C VAL A 37 -3.17 -4.30 -0.69
N THR A 38 -3.62 -5.55 -0.68
CA THR A 38 -2.78 -6.73 -0.95
C THR A 38 -3.60 -7.86 -1.58
N ASP A 39 -2.98 -9.02 -1.78
CA ASP A 39 -3.65 -10.24 -2.21
C ASP A 39 -3.66 -11.30 -1.09
N THR A 40 -4.61 -12.22 -1.14
CA THR A 40 -4.78 -13.28 -0.13
C THR A 40 -3.55 -14.17 0.00
N GLY A 41 -2.81 -14.39 -1.10
CA GLY A 41 -1.60 -15.20 -1.10
C GLY A 41 -0.51 -14.57 -0.24
N LEU A 42 -0.31 -13.26 -0.38
CA LEU A 42 0.65 -12.50 0.43
C LEU A 42 0.21 -12.42 1.89
N LEU A 43 -1.08 -12.22 2.16
CA LEU A 43 -1.61 -12.19 3.52
C LEU A 43 -1.28 -13.48 4.29
N GLN A 44 -1.40 -14.64 3.63
CA GLN A 44 -1.09 -15.94 4.23
C GLN A 44 0.40 -16.17 4.55
N THR A 45 1.31 -15.36 4.01
CA THR A 45 2.76 -15.52 4.28
C THR A 45 3.20 -14.91 5.62
N GLY A 46 2.36 -14.09 6.25
CA GLY A 46 2.75 -13.28 7.43
C GLY A 46 3.60 -12.05 7.10
N LEU A 47 3.88 -11.78 5.81
CA LEU A 47 4.62 -10.57 5.40
C LEU A 47 3.86 -9.29 5.80
N ILE A 48 2.53 -9.33 5.73
CA ILE A 48 1.66 -8.21 6.10
C ILE A 48 1.80 -7.87 7.59
N ASP A 49 2.04 -8.87 8.44
CA ASP A 49 2.20 -8.68 9.89
C ASP A 49 3.41 -7.81 10.23
N ILE A 50 4.48 -7.90 9.42
CA ILE A 50 5.67 -7.04 9.57
C ILE A 50 5.28 -5.58 9.35
N ILE A 51 4.42 -5.32 8.37
CA ILE A 51 4.00 -3.96 7.99
C ILE A 51 3.02 -3.41 9.02
N THR A 52 2.01 -4.18 9.42
CA THR A 52 1.03 -3.76 10.43
C THR A 52 1.72 -3.46 11.76
N HIS A 53 2.74 -4.24 12.15
CA HIS A 53 3.56 -3.93 13.31
C HIS A 53 4.28 -2.57 13.21
N GLN A 54 4.79 -2.22 12.02
CA GLN A 54 5.38 -0.88 11.81
C GLN A 54 4.32 0.23 11.89
N LEU A 55 3.09 -0.01 11.43
CA LEU A 55 1.99 0.94 11.56
C LEU A 55 1.60 1.16 13.02
N GLU A 56 1.59 0.09 13.83
CA GLU A 56 1.35 0.17 15.28
C GLU A 56 2.42 1.00 15.98
N ILE A 57 3.71 0.78 15.65
CA ILE A 57 4.82 1.60 16.16
C ILE A 57 4.65 3.08 15.77
N ALA A 58 4.17 3.34 14.55
CA ALA A 58 3.91 4.68 14.05
C ALA A 58 2.64 5.33 14.63
N GLY A 59 1.82 4.58 15.38
CA GLY A 59 0.52 5.04 15.88
C GLY A 59 -0.53 5.24 14.77
N VAL A 60 -0.37 4.57 13.64
CA VAL A 60 -1.27 4.65 12.48
C VAL A 60 -2.27 3.49 12.53
N LEU A 61 -3.57 3.82 12.56
CA LEU A 61 -4.62 2.80 12.44
C LEU A 61 -4.61 2.22 11.02
N TYR A 62 -5.14 1.02 10.85
CA TYR A 62 -5.25 0.43 9.52
C TYR A 62 -6.52 -0.40 9.32
N ALA A 63 -6.88 -0.56 8.06
CA ALA A 63 -7.80 -1.58 7.56
C ALA A 63 -7.07 -2.36 6.45
N ILE A 64 -7.53 -3.57 6.14
CA ILE A 64 -6.93 -4.43 5.12
C ILE A 64 -7.99 -4.76 4.07
N TYR A 65 -7.61 -4.63 2.81
CA TYR A 65 -8.30 -5.19 1.65
C TYR A 65 -7.34 -6.15 0.94
N ASP A 66 -7.65 -7.44 0.99
CA ASP A 66 -6.84 -8.54 0.46
C ASP A 66 -7.50 -9.25 -0.74
N GLY A 67 -8.57 -8.66 -1.28
CA GLY A 67 -9.37 -9.21 -2.38
C GLY A 67 -8.73 -9.08 -3.77
N VAL A 68 -7.50 -8.57 -3.88
CA VAL A 68 -6.87 -8.35 -5.18
C VAL A 68 -6.56 -9.68 -5.87
N GLN A 69 -7.09 -9.84 -7.08
CA GLN A 69 -6.83 -11.01 -7.90
C GLN A 69 -5.56 -10.86 -8.75
N GLY A 70 -4.99 -12.00 -9.18
CA GLY A 70 -3.77 -12.00 -10.01
C GLY A 70 -3.93 -11.25 -11.33
N ASN A 71 -5.11 -11.32 -11.97
CA ASN A 71 -5.51 -10.51 -13.12
C ASN A 71 -6.66 -9.60 -12.69
N PRO A 72 -6.35 -8.42 -12.13
CA PRO A 72 -7.36 -7.63 -11.45
C PRO A 72 -8.39 -7.06 -12.43
N VAL A 73 -9.62 -6.95 -11.98
CA VAL A 73 -10.75 -6.36 -12.70
C VAL A 73 -11.21 -5.07 -12.04
N GLU A 74 -12.09 -4.32 -12.72
CA GLU A 74 -12.62 -3.05 -12.19
C GLU A 74 -13.34 -3.24 -10.84
N GLN A 75 -13.98 -4.40 -10.64
CA GLN A 75 -14.64 -4.72 -9.38
C GLN A 75 -13.69 -4.71 -8.19
N ASP A 76 -12.44 -5.15 -8.37
CA ASP A 76 -11.44 -5.15 -7.29
C ASP A 76 -11.11 -3.73 -6.81
N VAL A 77 -11.21 -2.74 -7.70
CA VAL A 77 -11.07 -1.31 -7.35
C VAL A 77 -12.28 -0.86 -6.54
N TYR A 78 -13.49 -1.15 -7.00
CA TYR A 78 -14.71 -0.71 -6.32
C TYR A 78 -14.84 -1.31 -4.93
N ASP A 79 -14.52 -2.59 -4.78
CA ASP A 79 -14.54 -3.27 -3.47
C ASP A 79 -13.52 -2.63 -2.53
N GLY A 80 -12.29 -2.37 -3.00
CA GLY A 80 -11.28 -1.66 -2.22
C GLY A 80 -11.66 -0.22 -1.87
N VAL A 81 -12.33 0.51 -2.77
CA VAL A 81 -12.87 1.87 -2.50
C VAL A 81 -13.97 1.83 -1.43
N ASN A 82 -14.83 0.81 -1.44
CA ASN A 82 -15.84 0.63 -0.40
C ASN A 82 -15.16 0.40 0.95
N VAL A 83 -14.18 -0.51 1.02
CA VAL A 83 -13.42 -0.76 2.26
C VAL A 83 -12.73 0.52 2.74
N TYR A 84 -12.11 1.30 1.85
CA TYR A 84 -11.49 2.59 2.18
C TYR A 84 -12.49 3.55 2.86
N LYS A 85 -13.67 3.72 2.26
CA LYS A 85 -14.70 4.67 2.72
C LYS A 85 -15.37 4.20 4.01
N ASP A 86 -15.76 2.94 4.08
CA ASP A 86 -16.42 2.35 5.24
C ASP A 86 -15.52 2.37 6.49
N ASN A 87 -14.20 2.28 6.28
CA ASN A 87 -13.22 2.37 7.36
C ASN A 87 -12.72 3.78 7.65
N ILE A 88 -13.17 4.79 6.90
CA ILE A 88 -12.75 6.19 7.03
C ILE A 88 -11.21 6.30 6.94
N CYS A 89 -10.63 5.59 5.97
CA CYS A 89 -9.21 5.68 5.68
C CYS A 89 -8.88 7.05 5.05
N ASP A 90 -7.67 7.53 5.27
CA ASP A 90 -7.13 8.75 4.67
C ASP A 90 -5.78 8.54 3.97
N PHE A 91 -5.34 7.28 3.86
CA PHE A 91 -4.09 6.90 3.21
C PHE A 91 -4.19 5.50 2.60
N VAL A 92 -3.38 5.18 1.59
CA VAL A 92 -3.35 3.87 0.93
C VAL A 92 -1.92 3.33 0.92
N ILE A 93 -1.76 2.07 1.31
CA ILE A 93 -0.50 1.32 1.29
C ILE A 93 -0.70 0.09 0.40
N GLY A 94 -0.06 0.05 -0.77
CA GLY A 94 -0.07 -1.13 -1.64
C GLY A 94 1.08 -2.08 -1.31
N ILE A 95 0.80 -3.38 -1.17
CA ILE A 95 1.78 -4.41 -0.80
C ILE A 95 1.62 -5.63 -1.70
N GLY A 96 2.65 -5.95 -2.47
CA GLY A 96 2.68 -7.09 -3.38
C GLY A 96 3.35 -6.76 -4.70
N GLY A 97 2.97 -7.52 -5.74
CA GLY A 97 3.45 -7.32 -7.11
C GLY A 97 2.69 -6.22 -7.86
N GLY A 98 2.68 -6.31 -9.19
CA GLY A 98 2.00 -5.34 -10.06
C GLY A 98 0.51 -5.20 -9.76
N SER A 99 -0.21 -6.31 -9.59
CA SER A 99 -1.67 -6.29 -9.41
C SER A 99 -2.10 -5.55 -8.13
N PRO A 100 -1.61 -5.87 -6.91
CA PRO A 100 -1.94 -5.07 -5.73
C PRO A 100 -1.51 -3.60 -5.82
N LEU A 101 -0.36 -3.32 -6.42
CA LEU A 101 0.13 -1.94 -6.58
C LEU A 101 -0.75 -1.12 -7.54
N ASP A 102 -1.24 -1.72 -8.62
CA ASP A 102 -2.12 -1.04 -9.57
C ASP A 102 -3.51 -0.81 -8.99
N ILE A 103 -4.06 -1.80 -8.28
CA ILE A 103 -5.33 -1.63 -7.55
C ILE A 103 -5.20 -0.55 -6.47
N ALA A 104 -4.10 -0.53 -5.69
CA ALA A 104 -3.86 0.50 -4.69
C ALA A 104 -3.87 1.92 -5.28
N LYS A 105 -3.22 2.12 -6.44
CA LYS A 105 -3.23 3.42 -7.15
C LYS A 105 -4.63 3.79 -7.60
N LEU A 106 -5.38 2.84 -8.15
CA LEU A 106 -6.74 3.07 -8.65
C LEU A 106 -7.73 3.39 -7.53
N ILE A 107 -7.61 2.71 -6.38
CA ILE A 107 -8.38 3.04 -5.18
C ILE A 107 -8.08 4.47 -4.75
N CYS A 108 -6.79 4.83 -4.58
CA CYS A 108 -6.36 6.18 -4.19
C CYS A 108 -6.87 7.26 -5.17
N LEU A 109 -6.93 6.97 -6.47
CA LEU A 109 -7.45 7.88 -7.49
C LEU A 109 -8.98 8.06 -7.42
N LYS A 110 -9.70 7.07 -6.89
CA LYS A 110 -11.18 6.99 -6.89
C LYS A 110 -11.82 7.25 -5.53
N SER A 111 -11.03 7.25 -4.46
CA SER A 111 -11.46 7.37 -3.06
C SER A 111 -11.71 8.81 -2.65
#